data_AF-A0AAE6G3I7-F1
#
_entry.id   AF-A0AAE6G3I7-F1
#
_cell.length_a   1.000
_cell.length_b   1.000
_cell.length_c   1.000
_cell.angle_alpha   90.00
_cell.angle_beta   90.00
_cell.angle_gamma   90.00
#
_symmetry.space_group_name_H-M   'P 1'
#
loop_
_entity.id
_entity.type
_entity.pdbx_description
1 polymer ?
#
loop_
_entity_poly.entity_id
_entity_poly.type
_entity_poly.pdbx_seq_one_letter_code
_entity_poly.pdbx_strand_id
1 'polypeptide(L)'
;MKSAFKGEHAKAVLSRWHDHFRGRLRVPTESRTVQTRVGDTHVLVGGPEAAPNVVVLHGALASSAHVLHELAPCWSSSVFTRWTSSASR
;
A
#
# COMPACT_ATOMS: atom_id res chain seq x y z
N MET A 1 -20.02 -1.26 -23.08
CA MET A 1 -18.89 -0.73 -22.27
C MET A 1 -17.80 -1.80 -22.19
N LYS A 2 -16.53 -1.46 -22.49
CA LYS A 2 -15.40 -2.37 -22.20
C LYS A 2 -15.18 -2.41 -20.69
N SER A 3 -14.94 -3.59 -20.13
CA SER A 3 -14.69 -3.77 -18.69
C SER A 3 -13.39 -3.08 -18.28
N ALA A 4 -13.39 -2.37 -17.15
CA ALA A 4 -12.19 -1.77 -16.57
C ALA A 4 -11.20 -2.80 -16.00
N PHE A 5 -11.60 -4.06 -15.84
CA PHE A 5 -10.82 -5.08 -15.13
C PHE A 5 -10.60 -6.38 -15.93
N LYS A 6 -11.22 -6.54 -17.09
CA LYS A 6 -11.15 -7.80 -17.86
C LYS A 6 -10.36 -7.62 -19.15
N GLY A 7 -9.46 -8.57 -19.41
CA GLY A 7 -8.63 -8.65 -20.61
C GLY A 7 -7.25 -7.99 -20.48
N GLU A 8 -6.35 -8.34 -21.39
CA GLU A 8 -4.94 -7.94 -21.32
C GLU A 8 -4.72 -6.43 -21.37
N HIS A 9 -5.50 -5.71 -22.18
CA HIS A 9 -5.42 -4.25 -22.22
C HIS A 9 -5.78 -3.61 -20.87
N ALA A 10 -6.85 -4.08 -20.22
CA ALA A 10 -7.25 -3.57 -18.91
C ALA A 10 -6.17 -3.86 -17.85
N LYS A 11 -5.63 -5.09 -17.86
CA LYS A 11 -4.50 -5.47 -17.00
C LYS A 11 -3.28 -4.57 -17.22
N ALA A 12 -2.89 -4.34 -18.47
CA ALA A 12 -1.74 -3.49 -18.81
C ALA A 12 -1.93 -2.04 -18.31
N VAL A 13 -3.14 -1.49 -18.42
CA VAL A 13 -3.46 -0.16 -17.89
C VAL A 13 -3.33 -0.12 -16.37
N LEU A 14 -3.89 -1.10 -15.65
CA LEU A 14 -3.81 -1.18 -14.19
C LEU A 14 -2.37 -1.38 -13.70
N SER A 15 -1.61 -2.27 -14.34
CA SER A 15 -0.19 -2.49 -14.04
C SER A 15 0.63 -1.22 -14.25
N ARG A 16 0.41 -0.50 -15.36
CA ARG A 16 1.09 0.77 -15.62
C ARG A 16 0.86 1.80 -14.52
N TRP A 17 -0.38 1.92 -14.03
CA TRP A 17 -0.68 2.81 -12.91
C TRP A 17 -0.05 2.35 -11.60
N HIS A 18 -0.09 1.05 -11.30
CA HIS A 18 0.63 0.50 -10.16
C HIS A 18 2.12 0.84 -10.20
N ASP A 19 2.78 0.61 -11.32
CA ASP A 19 4.22 0.84 -11.48
C ASP A 19 4.57 2.34 -11.41
N HIS A 20 3.67 3.19 -11.93
CA HIS A 20 3.79 4.65 -11.83
C HIS A 20 3.83 5.15 -10.38
N PHE A 21 2.94 4.66 -9.52
CA PHE A 21 2.95 5.02 -8.10
C PHE A 21 4.11 4.35 -7.35
N ARG A 22 4.42 3.10 -7.70
CA ARG A 22 5.53 2.36 -7.08
C ARG A 22 6.87 3.07 -7.30
N GLY A 23 7.12 3.60 -8.49
CA GLY A 23 8.34 4.36 -8.81
C GLY A 23 8.49 5.68 -8.05
N ARG A 24 7.44 6.14 -7.34
CA ARG A 24 7.46 7.37 -6.53
C ARG A 24 7.59 7.12 -5.03
N LEU A 25 7.59 5.86 -4.60
CA LEU A 25 7.80 5.53 -3.20
C LEU A 25 9.23 5.90 -2.79
N ARG A 26 9.35 6.70 -1.74
CA ARG A 26 10.65 7.19 -1.23
C ARG A 26 11.28 6.27 -0.19
N VAL A 27 10.56 5.24 0.24
CA VAL A 27 11.03 4.24 1.19
C VAL A 27 11.12 2.88 0.50
N PRO A 28 12.09 2.03 0.89
CA PRO A 28 12.20 0.70 0.33
C PRO A 28 10.95 -0.12 0.65
N THR A 29 10.41 -0.78 -0.38
CA THR A 29 9.29 -1.72 -0.26
C THR A 29 9.56 -2.98 -1.08
N GLU A 30 9.21 -4.12 -0.51
CA GLU A 30 9.26 -5.42 -1.15
C GLU A 30 7.88 -5.80 -1.66
N SER A 31 7.80 -6.44 -2.84
CA SER A 31 6.58 -7.11 -3.27
C SER A 31 6.54 -8.53 -2.77
N ARG A 32 5.42 -8.90 -2.15
CA ARG A 32 5.13 -10.28 -1.77
C ARG A 32 3.76 -10.70 -2.28
N THR A 33 3.60 -12.01 -2.43
CA THR A 33 2.31 -12.62 -2.73
C THR A 33 1.91 -13.48 -1.54
N VAL A 34 0.71 -13.23 -1.01
CA VAL A 34 0.13 -13.99 0.10
C VAL A 34 -1.02 -14.83 -0.45
N GLN A 35 -0.94 -16.15 -0.25
CA GLN A 35 -2.03 -17.04 -0.65
C GLN A 35 -3.23 -16.86 0.29
N THR A 36 -4.42 -16.73 -0.29
CA THR A 36 -5.67 -16.64 0.46
C THR A 36 -6.70 -17.61 -0.10
N ARG A 37 -7.81 -17.80 0.62
CA ARG A 37 -8.89 -18.71 0.19
C ARG A 37 -9.54 -18.30 -1.13
N VAL A 38 -9.43 -17.02 -1.52
CA VAL A 38 -10.03 -16.48 -2.75
C VAL A 38 -9.01 -16.20 -3.85
N GLY A 39 -7.76 -16.65 -3.66
CA GLY A 39 -6.66 -16.48 -4.59
C GLY A 39 -5.48 -15.71 -4.01
N ASP A 40 -4.50 -15.46 -4.85
CA ASP A 40 -3.26 -14.80 -4.49
C ASP A 40 -3.47 -13.29 -4.32
N THR A 41 -3.01 -12.75 -3.19
CA THR A 41 -3.06 -11.32 -2.89
C THR A 41 -1.66 -10.73 -2.94
N HIS A 42 -1.46 -9.75 -3.82
CA HIS A 42 -0.22 -8.98 -3.86
C HIS A 42 -0.19 -7.94 -2.74
N VAL A 43 0.93 -7.83 -2.04
CA VAL A 43 1.17 -6.86 -0.98
C VAL A 43 2.51 -6.16 -1.17
N LEU A 44 2.58 -4.92 -0.68
CA LEU A 44 3.82 -4.18 -0.52
C LEU A 44 4.17 -4.14 0.97
N VAL A 45 5.38 -4.56 1.31
CA VAL A 45 5.88 -4.62 2.69
C VAL A 45 7.08 -3.69 2.81
N GLY A 46 7.16 -2.93 3.90
CA GLY A 46 8.29 -2.05 4.16
C GLY A 46 8.28 -1.53 5.59
N GLY A 47 9.30 -0.76 5.93
CA GLY A 47 9.52 -0.27 7.29
C GLY A 47 10.37 -1.22 8.15
N PRO A 48 10.74 -0.79 9.37
CA PRO A 48 11.60 -1.59 10.25
C PRO A 48 10.88 -2.83 10.79
N GLU A 49 11.55 -3.97 10.81
CA GLU A 49 10.97 -5.24 11.31
C GLU A 49 10.56 -5.20 12.78
N ALA A 50 11.23 -4.37 13.59
CA ALA A 50 10.95 -4.23 15.02
C ALA A 50 9.86 -3.18 15.35
N ALA A 51 9.30 -2.50 14.35
CA ALA A 51 8.24 -1.51 14.56
C ALA A 51 6.86 -2.18 14.74
N PRO A 52 5.88 -1.49 15.34
CA PRO A 52 4.50 -1.98 15.35
C PRO A 52 3.97 -2.24 13.94
N ASN A 53 3.31 -3.38 13.76
CA ASN A 53 2.74 -3.77 12.46
C ASN A 53 1.51 -2.91 12.14
N VAL A 54 1.46 -2.37 10.92
CA VAL A 54 0.32 -1.63 10.39
C VAL A 54 -0.14 -2.26 9.08
N VAL A 55 -1.43 -2.57 8.98
CA VAL A 55 -2.06 -3.04 7.74
C VAL A 55 -2.80 -1.88 7.11
N VAL A 56 -2.49 -1.58 5.85
CA VAL A 56 -3.10 -0.50 5.08
C VAL A 56 -3.90 -1.07 3.93
N LEU A 57 -5.17 -0.69 3.83
CA LEU A 57 -6.05 -1.02 2.71
C LEU A 57 -6.28 0.24 1.88
N HIS A 58 -6.09 0.12 0.57
CA HIS A 58 -6.31 1.24 -0.35
C HIS A 58 -7.81 1.46 -0.62
N GLY A 59 -8.14 2.65 -1.12
CA GLY A 59 -9.50 2.94 -1.61
C GLY A 59 -9.86 2.16 -2.86
N ALA A 60 -11.16 2.10 -3.17
CA ALA A 60 -11.65 1.48 -4.41
C ALA A 60 -10.98 2.10 -5.66
N LEU A 61 -10.68 1.28 -6.66
CA LEU A 61 -10.01 1.66 -7.91
C LEU A 61 -8.54 2.10 -7.78
N ALA A 62 -7.99 2.15 -6.56
CA ALA A 62 -6.58 2.40 -6.31
C ALA A 62 -5.78 1.09 -6.17
N SER A 63 -4.47 1.21 -5.93
CA SER A 63 -3.57 0.10 -5.62
C SER A 63 -2.83 0.36 -4.30
N SER A 64 -2.16 -0.68 -3.77
CA SER A 64 -1.30 -0.57 -2.58
C SER A 64 -0.21 0.49 -2.76
N ALA A 65 0.42 0.56 -3.94
CA ALA A 65 1.43 1.58 -4.25
C ALA A 65 0.88 3.01 -4.16
N HIS A 66 -0.39 3.21 -4.54
CA HIS A 66 -1.03 4.52 -4.51
C HIS A 66 -1.23 5.02 -3.07
N VAL A 67 -1.85 4.20 -2.20
CA VAL A 67 -2.09 4.62 -0.80
C VAL A 67 -0.78 4.82 -0.04
N LEU A 68 0.24 4.01 -0.31
CA LEU A 68 1.57 4.18 0.26
C LEU A 68 2.24 5.49 -0.17
N HIS A 69 2.03 5.93 -1.41
CA HIS A 69 2.51 7.24 -1.87
C HIS A 69 1.86 8.40 -1.11
N GLU A 70 0.54 8.33 -0.90
CA GLU A 70 -0.22 9.36 -0.17
C GLU A 70 0.14 9.41 1.32
N LEU A 71 0.50 8.27 1.93
CA LEU A 71 0.92 8.20 3.33
C LEU A 71 2.38 8.63 3.56
N ALA A 72 3.16 8.88 2.51
CA ALA A 72 4.56 9.27 2.63
C ALA A 72 4.83 10.45 3.60
N PRO A 73 3.98 11.49 3.70
CA PRO A 73 4.16 12.56 4.69
C PRO A 73 4.10 12.08 6.16
N CYS A 74 3.34 11.02 6.43
CA CYS A 74 3.20 10.43 7.77
C CYS A 74 4.39 9.56 8.18
N TRP A 75 5.30 9.25 7.25
CA TRP A 75 6.44 8.36 7.49
C TRP A 75 7.71 9.08 7.95
N SER A 76 7.63 10.40 8.10
CA SER A 76 8.61 11.19 8.84
C SER A 76 8.65 10.73 10.30
N SER A 77 9.83 10.27 10.74
CA SER A 77 10.17 9.56 11.98
C SER A 77 9.89 10.29 13.32
N SER A 78 9.02 11.30 13.33
CA SER A 78 8.74 12.12 14.52
C SER A 78 7.27 12.13 14.95
N VAL A 79 6.33 11.59 14.17
CA VAL A 79 4.89 11.70 14.48
C VAL A 79 4.35 10.55 15.34
N PHE A 80 5.02 9.39 15.41
CA PHE A 80 4.51 8.25 16.18
C PHE A 80 4.80 8.33 17.70
N THR A 81 5.70 9.20 18.14
CA THR A 81 6.11 9.31 19.55
C THR A 81 5.11 10.08 20.43
N ARG A 82 4.03 10.63 19.87
CA ARG A 82 2.96 11.33 20.62
C ARG A 82 1.57 10.83 20.20
N TRP A 83 1.39 9.52 20.19
CA TRP A 83 0.07 8.90 20.32
C TRP A 83 0.06 7.88 21.46
N THR A 84 0.62 8.28 22.61
CA THR A 84 0.19 7.71 23.88
C THR A 84 -1.06 8.46 24.29
N SER A 85 -2.16 7.72 24.40
CA SER A 85 -3.45 8.22 24.87
C SER A 85 -3.28 9.02 26.16
N SER A 86 -3.57 10.32 26.14
CA SER A 86 -4.09 10.99 27.33
C SER A 86 -5.57 10.63 27.46
N ALA A 87 -5.83 9.38 27.85
CA ALA A 87 -7.09 8.99 28.49
C ALA A 87 -6.76 8.80 29.97
N SER A 88 -6.55 9.92 30.65
CA SER A 88 -6.47 9.97 32.09
C SER A 88 -7.88 10.00 32.68
N ARG A 89 -8.24 8.89 33.34
CA ARG A 89 -9.30 8.68 34.34
C ARG A 89 -10.75 8.73 33.88
#